data_AF-A0A0J6FPQ1-F1
#
_entry.id   AF-A0A0J6FPQ1-F1
#
_cell.length_a   1.000
_cell.length_b   1.000
_cell.length_c   1.000
_cell.angle_alpha   90.00
_cell.angle_beta   90.00
_cell.angle_gamma   90.00
#
_symmetry.space_group_name_H-M   'P 1'
#
loop_
_entity.id
_entity.type
_entity.pdbx_description
1 polymer ?
#
loop_
_entity_poly.entity_id
_entity_poly.type
_entity_poly.pdbx_seq_one_letter_code
_entity_poly.pdbx_strand_id
1 'polypeptide(L)'
;MWETRGNIPALVRLLSAILPRGAEAIVKGNQIEPILGIFQKLASSKLNESYGFDLLENVILTFPPTILEKYFPTIIQILLTRLQKAKTENFALRFVRFYHFISALDDQGYGCDFFIRVTENIQASVFTPIYLNIILPESRKLARPVDRKAALISFTKTLANSEMFANRYKKGWAFTCEGLLNLVSQPPLPAAKDDIIKENDVEDMSFGAGYTQLNTVKKAPNDPWPQVGPNLGTWVGSYLKEADKKHGGRISSFAQERLSPEAKAGLASYLSG
;
A
#
# COMPACT_ATOMS: atom_id res chain seq x y z
N MET A 1 23.06 -8.65 14.31
CA MET A 1 23.04 -8.46 12.83
C MET A 1 22.22 -7.24 12.42
N TRP A 2 20.94 -7.16 12.80
CA TRP A 2 20.01 -6.03 12.55
C TRP A 2 20.22 -4.80 13.45
N GLU A 3 21.42 -4.60 13.97
CA GLU A 3 21.77 -3.50 14.90
C GLU A 3 22.76 -2.52 14.28
N THR A 4 23.65 -3.05 13.42
CA THR A 4 24.58 -2.24 12.65
C THR A 4 23.84 -1.58 11.48
N ARG A 5 23.73 -0.26 11.52
CA ARG A 5 22.99 0.54 10.52
C ARG A 5 23.43 0.23 9.08
N GLY A 6 24.74 0.09 8.83
CA GLY A 6 25.27 -0.22 7.50
C GLY A 6 24.86 -1.60 6.93
N ASN A 7 24.50 -2.55 7.78
CA ASN A 7 24.12 -3.88 7.33
C ASN A 7 22.64 -3.96 6.91
N ILE A 8 21.78 -3.10 7.45
CA ILE A 8 20.33 -3.19 7.27
C ILE A 8 19.94 -3.20 5.77
N PRO A 9 20.41 -2.28 4.91
CA PRO A 9 20.01 -2.28 3.51
C PRO A 9 20.39 -3.57 2.77
N ALA A 10 21.59 -4.10 3.05
CA ALA A 10 22.08 -5.34 2.46
C ALA A 10 21.28 -6.57 2.92
N LEU A 11 20.95 -6.65 4.21
CA LEU A 11 20.20 -7.77 4.79
C LEU A 11 18.75 -7.81 4.32
N VAL A 12 18.08 -6.64 4.26
CA VAL A 12 16.72 -6.54 3.72
C VAL A 12 16.69 -6.98 2.27
N ARG A 13 17.67 -6.53 1.49
CA ARG A 13 17.82 -6.92 0.08
C ARG A 13 18.06 -8.42 -0.07
N LEU A 14 18.93 -9.00 0.75
CA LEU A 14 19.22 -10.44 0.74
C LEU A 14 17.96 -11.24 1.10
N LEU A 15 17.28 -10.88 2.19
CA LEU A 15 16.08 -11.56 2.65
C LEU A 15 14.96 -11.48 1.60
N SER A 16 14.75 -10.30 1.00
CA SER A 16 13.79 -10.08 -0.09
C SER A 16 14.09 -10.88 -1.36
N ALA A 17 15.34 -11.35 -1.55
CA ALA A 17 15.71 -12.23 -2.65
C ALA A 17 15.58 -13.72 -2.29
N ILE A 18 15.77 -14.07 -1.01
CA ILE A 18 15.63 -15.45 -0.51
C ILE A 18 14.16 -15.84 -0.38
N LEU A 19 13.32 -14.94 0.15
CA LEU A 19 11.89 -15.16 0.40
C LEU A 19 11.17 -15.90 -0.76
N PRO A 20 11.14 -15.38 -2.00
CA PRO A 20 10.43 -16.02 -3.10
C PRO A 20 11.05 -17.37 -3.53
N ARG A 21 12.35 -17.58 -3.29
CA ARG A 21 13.07 -18.81 -3.69
C ARG A 21 12.99 -19.91 -2.63
N GLY A 22 12.85 -19.52 -1.36
CA GLY A 22 12.86 -20.40 -0.21
C GLY A 22 11.49 -20.54 0.47
N ALA A 23 10.40 -20.10 -0.16
CA ALA A 23 9.08 -20.00 0.47
C ALA A 23 8.66 -21.30 1.17
N GLU A 24 8.80 -22.45 0.49
CA GLU A 24 8.43 -23.76 1.04
C GLU A 24 9.29 -24.14 2.26
N ALA A 25 10.61 -23.94 2.18
CA ALA A 25 11.53 -24.23 3.29
C ALA A 25 11.27 -23.31 4.49
N ILE A 26 10.93 -22.04 4.25
CA ILE A 26 10.60 -21.04 5.28
C ILE A 26 9.32 -21.43 6.00
N VAL A 27 8.28 -21.85 5.27
CA VAL A 27 7.03 -22.32 5.85
C VAL A 27 7.26 -23.58 6.68
N LYS A 28 7.93 -24.60 6.12
CA LYS A 28 8.24 -25.86 6.82
C LYS A 28 9.10 -25.64 8.06
N GLY A 29 10.01 -24.67 8.02
CA GLY A 29 10.89 -24.30 9.12
C GLY A 29 10.29 -23.34 10.16
N ASN A 30 9.01 -22.98 10.05
CA ASN A 30 8.34 -21.99 10.91
C ASN A 30 9.10 -20.64 11.01
N GLN A 31 9.71 -20.19 9.91
CA GLN A 31 10.55 -18.99 9.90
C GLN A 31 9.79 -17.69 9.61
N ILE A 32 8.47 -17.75 9.38
CA ILE A 32 7.64 -16.56 9.11
C ILE A 32 7.62 -15.61 10.33
N GLU A 33 7.43 -16.14 11.54
CA GLU A 33 7.41 -15.33 12.76
C GLU A 33 8.73 -14.59 13.03
N PRO A 34 9.91 -15.24 12.94
CA PRO A 34 11.19 -14.54 12.97
C PRO A 34 11.31 -13.41 11.94
N ILE A 35 10.84 -13.63 10.72
CA ILE A 35 10.86 -12.61 9.65
C ILE A 35 9.94 -11.43 10.00
N LEU A 36 8.76 -11.70 10.54
CA LEU A 36 7.85 -10.66 11.02
C LEU A 36 8.42 -9.91 12.25
N GLY A 37 9.20 -10.58 13.09
CA GLY A 37 9.98 -9.94 14.17
C GLY A 37 11.02 -8.95 13.64
N ILE A 38 11.66 -9.27 12.51
CA ILE A 38 12.57 -8.33 11.82
C ILE A 38 11.78 -7.12 11.30
N PHE A 39 10.63 -7.34 10.66
CA PHE A 39 9.73 -6.26 10.25
C PHE A 39 9.38 -5.33 11.43
N GLN A 40 8.96 -5.89 12.57
CA GLN A 40 8.60 -5.12 13.76
C GLN A 40 9.77 -4.25 14.24
N LYS A 41 10.98 -4.80 14.28
CA LYS A 41 12.20 -4.05 14.65
C LYS A 41 12.46 -2.90 13.69
N LEU A 42 12.39 -3.14 12.38
CA LEU A 42 12.62 -2.11 11.36
C LEU A 42 11.55 -1.00 11.40
N ALA A 43 10.27 -1.37 11.49
CA ALA A 43 9.13 -0.45 11.54
C ALA A 43 9.13 0.45 12.79
N SER A 44 9.73 -0.02 13.90
CA SER A 44 9.87 0.77 15.13
C SER A 44 10.88 1.92 15.02
N SER A 45 11.80 1.87 14.03
CA SER A 45 12.90 2.82 13.87
C SER A 45 12.60 3.82 12.76
N LYS A 46 12.60 5.12 13.07
CA LYS A 46 12.40 6.21 12.09
C LYS A 46 13.34 6.11 10.89
N LEU A 47 14.57 5.64 11.10
CA LEU A 47 15.59 5.52 10.06
C LEU A 47 15.38 4.31 9.15
N ASN A 48 14.72 3.25 9.65
CA ASN A 48 14.61 1.97 8.96
C ASN A 48 13.17 1.59 8.58
N GLU A 49 12.20 2.45 8.88
CA GLU A 49 10.78 2.16 8.67
C GLU A 49 10.46 1.80 7.21
N SER A 50 11.08 2.49 6.24
CA SER A 50 10.95 2.18 4.80
C SER A 50 11.36 0.74 4.47
N TYR A 51 12.47 0.27 5.05
CA TYR A 51 12.91 -1.12 4.87
C TYR A 51 11.97 -2.13 5.53
N GLY A 52 11.32 -1.76 6.63
CA GLY A 52 10.29 -2.58 7.27
C GLY A 52 9.10 -2.80 6.35
N PHE A 53 8.60 -1.73 5.72
CA PHE A 53 7.51 -1.83 4.73
C PHE A 53 7.91 -2.63 3.49
N ASP A 54 9.11 -2.39 2.94
CA ASP A 54 9.57 -3.12 1.76
C ASP A 54 9.71 -4.63 2.04
N LEU A 55 10.19 -5.01 3.24
CA LEU A 55 10.23 -6.40 3.69
C LEU A 55 8.82 -6.99 3.81
N LEU A 56 7.90 -6.25 4.43
CA LEU A 56 6.53 -6.71 4.63
C LEU A 56 5.79 -6.93 3.30
N GLU A 57 5.92 -6.01 2.35
CA GLU A 57 5.40 -6.16 0.99
C GLU A 57 5.95 -7.42 0.31
N ASN A 58 7.25 -7.70 0.47
CA ASN A 58 7.87 -8.91 -0.09
C ASN A 58 7.33 -10.21 0.54
N VAL A 59 7.12 -10.21 1.86
CA VAL A 59 6.49 -11.34 2.57
C VAL A 59 5.09 -11.60 2.02
N ILE A 60 4.28 -10.54 1.83
CA ILE A 60 2.91 -10.67 1.31
C ILE A 60 2.88 -11.18 -0.14
N LEU A 61 3.80 -10.75 -1.00
CA LEU A 61 3.91 -11.28 -2.36
C LEU A 61 4.41 -12.73 -2.42
N THR A 62 5.08 -13.19 -1.37
CA THR A 62 5.72 -14.52 -1.34
C THR A 62 4.79 -15.61 -0.81
N PHE A 63 4.02 -15.32 0.25
CA PHE A 63 3.21 -16.33 0.92
C PHE A 63 1.72 -16.14 0.66
N PRO A 64 0.96 -17.24 0.50
CA PRO A 64 -0.47 -17.15 0.29
C PRO A 64 -1.18 -16.54 1.51
N PRO A 65 -2.31 -15.82 1.31
CA PRO A 65 -3.07 -15.20 2.40
C PRO A 65 -3.49 -16.19 3.47
N THR A 66 -3.79 -17.44 3.10
CA THR A 66 -4.19 -18.51 4.02
C THR A 66 -3.17 -18.77 5.14
N ILE A 67 -1.88 -18.54 4.87
CA ILE A 67 -0.81 -18.67 5.86
C ILE A 67 -0.65 -17.37 6.65
N LEU A 68 -0.76 -16.23 5.98
CA LEU A 68 -0.46 -14.92 6.57
C LEU A 68 -1.61 -14.33 7.39
N GLU A 69 -2.87 -14.71 7.13
CA GLU A 69 -4.06 -14.09 7.71
C GLU A 69 -4.03 -14.05 9.24
N LYS A 70 -3.53 -15.11 9.90
CA LYS A 70 -3.39 -15.16 11.37
C LYS A 70 -2.42 -14.12 11.93
N TYR A 71 -1.48 -13.63 11.14
CA TYR A 71 -0.48 -12.63 11.55
C TYR A 71 -0.92 -11.19 11.29
N PHE A 72 -1.89 -10.98 10.40
CA PHE A 72 -2.34 -9.64 10.02
C PHE A 72 -2.86 -8.78 11.19
N PRO A 73 -3.63 -9.32 12.16
CA PRO A 73 -4.03 -8.53 13.32
C PRO A 73 -2.84 -7.94 14.07
N THR A 74 -1.79 -8.73 14.30
CA THR A 74 -0.56 -8.26 14.97
C THR A 74 0.21 -7.27 14.11
N ILE A 75 0.34 -7.52 12.80
CA ILE A 75 1.02 -6.61 11.86
C ILE A 75 0.33 -5.25 11.86
N ILE A 76 -0.99 -5.22 11.67
CA ILE A 76 -1.77 -3.98 11.64
C ILE A 76 -1.72 -3.29 13.01
N GLN A 77 -1.84 -4.02 14.12
CA GLN A 77 -1.71 -3.43 15.47
C GLN A 77 -0.37 -2.71 15.66
N ILE A 78 0.74 -3.31 15.22
CA ILE A 78 2.08 -2.69 15.28
C ILE A 78 2.10 -1.38 14.48
N LEU A 79 1.60 -1.41 13.24
CA LEU A 79 1.56 -0.24 12.37
C LEU A 79 0.68 0.88 12.95
N LEU A 80 -0.51 0.56 13.43
CA LEU A 80 -1.42 1.54 14.05
C LEU A 80 -0.85 2.13 15.33
N THR A 81 -0.23 1.31 16.18
CA THR A 81 0.44 1.78 17.41
C THR A 81 1.55 2.77 17.07
N ARG A 82 2.34 2.47 16.02
CA ARG A 82 3.42 3.34 15.54
C ARG A 82 2.89 4.65 14.96
N LEU A 83 1.81 4.57 14.20
CA LEU A 83 1.11 5.72 13.62
C LEU A 83 0.54 6.66 14.69
N GLN A 84 0.08 6.12 15.83
CA GLN A 84 -0.40 6.92 16.97
C GLN A 84 0.74 7.52 17.80
N LYS A 85 1.74 6.72 18.16
CA LYS A 85 2.75 7.13 19.16
C LYS A 85 3.86 8.02 18.60
N ALA A 86 4.20 7.89 17.32
CA ALA A 86 5.32 8.62 16.74
C ALA A 86 5.21 8.69 15.21
N LYS A 87 4.11 9.27 14.75
CA LYS A 87 3.86 9.61 13.35
C LYS A 87 4.99 10.48 12.79
N THR A 88 5.64 10.00 11.73
CA THR A 88 6.44 10.82 10.81
C THR A 88 5.64 10.96 9.50
N GLU A 89 5.94 11.97 8.70
CA GLU A 89 5.33 12.10 7.38
C GLU A 89 5.65 10.89 6.49
N ASN A 90 6.92 10.46 6.48
CA ASN A 90 7.36 9.27 5.76
C ASN A 90 6.62 8.00 6.23
N PHE A 91 6.46 7.77 7.54
CA PHE A 91 5.73 6.61 8.04
C PHE A 91 4.25 6.64 7.61
N ALA A 92 3.62 7.82 7.64
CA ALA A 92 2.24 7.98 7.18
C ALA A 92 2.10 7.64 5.69
N LEU A 93 2.99 8.17 4.84
CA LEU A 93 3.02 7.87 3.41
C LEU A 93 3.27 6.37 3.15
N ARG A 94 4.21 5.76 3.86
CA ARG A 94 4.49 4.31 3.73
C ARG A 94 3.34 3.44 4.22
N PHE A 95 2.66 3.84 5.30
CA PHE A 95 1.45 3.17 5.76
C PHE A 95 0.32 3.26 4.72
N VAL A 96 0.11 4.42 4.11
CA VAL A 96 -0.93 4.58 3.07
C VAL A 96 -0.58 3.83 1.79
N ARG A 97 0.68 3.85 1.36
CA ARG A 97 1.19 2.97 0.29
C ARG A 97 0.90 1.51 0.60
N PHE A 98 1.18 1.06 1.83
CA PHE A 98 0.90 -0.31 2.27
C PHE A 98 -0.59 -0.65 2.25
N TYR A 99 -1.46 0.26 2.70
CA TYR A 99 -2.92 0.09 2.59
C TYR A 99 -3.35 -0.10 1.13
N HIS A 100 -2.85 0.75 0.22
CA HIS A 100 -3.16 0.63 -1.20
C HIS A 100 -2.62 -0.65 -1.80
N PHE A 101 -1.42 -1.06 -1.41
CA PHE A 101 -0.83 -2.32 -1.82
C PHE A 101 -1.73 -3.51 -1.44
N ILE A 102 -2.14 -3.63 -0.18
CA ILE A 102 -3.08 -4.67 0.28
C ILE A 102 -4.41 -4.59 -0.46
N SER A 103 -4.95 -3.38 -0.60
CA SER A 103 -6.27 -3.16 -1.20
C SER A 103 -6.30 -3.44 -2.72
N ALA A 104 -5.16 -3.31 -3.39
CA ALA A 104 -5.00 -3.58 -4.81
C ALA A 104 -4.75 -5.07 -5.14
N LEU A 105 -4.57 -5.93 -4.13
CA LEU A 105 -4.37 -7.39 -4.27
C LEU A 105 -5.65 -8.19 -4.01
N ASP A 106 -6.82 -7.65 -4.36
CA ASP A 106 -8.12 -8.35 -4.20
C ASP A 106 -8.17 -9.69 -4.96
N ASP A 107 -7.50 -9.79 -6.10
CA ASP A 107 -7.33 -10.98 -6.92
C ASP A 107 -6.48 -12.06 -6.25
N GLN A 108 -5.69 -11.69 -5.23
CA GLN A 108 -4.87 -12.61 -4.46
C GLN A 108 -5.49 -12.98 -3.11
N GLY A 109 -6.75 -12.62 -2.85
CA GLY A 109 -7.44 -12.91 -1.57
C GLY A 109 -7.25 -11.83 -0.49
N TYR A 110 -6.66 -10.69 -0.84
CA TYR A 110 -6.64 -9.50 0.00
C TYR A 110 -7.75 -8.52 -0.42
N GLY A 111 -7.48 -7.22 -0.45
CA GLY A 111 -8.45 -6.19 -0.82
C GLY A 111 -8.86 -5.28 0.34
N CYS A 112 -9.68 -4.28 0.01
CA CYS A 112 -10.15 -3.30 0.97
C CYS A 112 -10.98 -3.94 2.10
N ASP A 113 -11.86 -4.88 1.77
CA ASP A 113 -12.72 -5.56 2.75
C ASP A 113 -11.91 -6.45 3.70
N PHE A 114 -10.81 -7.04 3.20
CA PHE A 114 -9.84 -7.74 4.04
C PHE A 114 -9.23 -6.79 5.07
N PHE A 115 -8.71 -5.64 4.62
CA PHE A 115 -8.10 -4.67 5.53
C PHE A 115 -9.09 -4.16 6.58
N ILE A 116 -10.32 -3.84 6.16
CA ILE A 116 -11.41 -3.43 7.07
C ILE A 116 -11.64 -4.51 8.13
N ARG A 117 -11.82 -5.77 7.71
CA ARG A 117 -12.07 -6.89 8.64
C ARG A 117 -10.96 -7.02 9.68
N VAL A 118 -9.70 -6.94 9.26
CA VAL A 118 -8.55 -7.01 10.16
C VAL A 118 -8.57 -5.83 11.14
N THR A 119 -8.78 -4.61 10.66
CA THR A 119 -8.82 -3.42 11.53
C THR A 119 -9.99 -3.45 12.52
N GLU A 120 -11.18 -3.87 12.10
CA GLU A 120 -12.35 -3.93 12.96
C GLU A 120 -12.23 -5.06 14.02
N ASN A 121 -11.48 -6.14 13.73
CA ASN A 121 -11.14 -7.17 14.72
C ASN A 121 -10.18 -6.64 15.81
N ILE A 122 -9.29 -5.73 15.44
CA ILE A 122 -8.40 -5.06 16.40
C ILE A 122 -9.18 -4.14 17.32
N GLN A 123 -9.98 -3.24 16.74
CA GLN A 123 -10.81 -2.31 17.46
C GLN A 123 -12.01 -1.91 16.60
N ALA A 124 -13.21 -2.06 17.16
CA ALA A 124 -14.44 -1.72 16.47
C ALA A 124 -14.43 -0.25 16.02
N SER A 125 -14.87 -0.01 14.77
CA SER A 125 -14.94 1.32 14.14
C SER A 125 -13.60 2.04 13.97
N VAL A 126 -12.45 1.37 14.14
CA VAL A 126 -11.15 2.02 13.97
C VAL A 126 -10.84 2.34 12.50
N PHE A 127 -11.45 1.62 11.55
CA PHE A 127 -11.20 1.82 10.13
C PHE A 127 -11.58 3.24 9.67
N THR A 128 -12.77 3.71 10.06
CA THR A 128 -13.32 5.00 9.62
C THR A 128 -12.39 6.18 9.85
N PRO A 129 -11.89 6.45 11.09
CA PRO A 129 -10.97 7.57 11.32
C PRO A 129 -9.62 7.38 10.62
N ILE A 130 -9.11 6.15 10.50
CA ILE A 130 -7.88 5.88 9.73
C ILE A 130 -8.10 6.25 8.26
N TYR A 131 -9.23 5.83 7.68
CA TYR A 131 -9.54 6.06 6.29
C TYR A 131 -9.69 7.55 5.96
N LEU A 132 -10.47 8.28 6.78
CA LEU A 132 -10.78 9.69 6.54
C LEU A 132 -9.61 10.62 6.86
N ASN A 133 -8.86 10.35 7.93
CA ASN A 133 -7.84 11.29 8.42
C ASN A 133 -6.42 10.95 7.95
N ILE A 134 -6.20 9.75 7.42
CA ILE A 134 -4.86 9.28 7.06
C ILE A 134 -4.84 8.76 5.63
N ILE A 135 -5.63 7.74 5.29
CA ILE A 135 -5.60 7.15 3.95
C ILE A 135 -5.93 8.22 2.89
N LEU A 136 -7.16 8.76 2.90
CA LEU A 136 -7.58 9.71 1.87
C LEU A 136 -6.66 10.96 1.74
N PRO A 137 -6.27 11.65 2.83
CA PRO A 137 -5.46 12.86 2.71
C PRO A 137 -4.02 12.57 2.26
N GLU A 138 -3.39 11.51 2.77
CA GLU A 138 -2.00 11.20 2.45
C GLU A 138 -1.87 10.53 1.08
N SER A 139 -2.90 9.85 0.57
CA SER A 139 -2.93 9.31 -0.81
C SER A 139 -2.60 10.38 -1.84
N ARG A 140 -3.10 11.62 -1.64
CA ARG A 140 -2.89 12.76 -2.54
C ARG A 140 -1.43 13.25 -2.57
N LYS A 141 -0.64 12.87 -1.56
CA LYS A 141 0.77 13.27 -1.44
C LYS A 141 1.73 12.23 -2.01
N LEU A 142 1.23 11.09 -2.50
CA LEU A 142 2.07 10.07 -3.12
C LEU A 142 2.72 10.65 -4.38
N ALA A 143 4.04 10.84 -4.36
CA ALA A 143 4.78 11.40 -5.48
C ALA A 143 5.31 10.32 -6.42
N ARG A 144 5.66 9.14 -5.90
CA ARG A 144 6.26 8.06 -6.70
C ARG A 144 5.24 7.49 -7.70
N PRO A 145 5.61 7.32 -8.98
CA PRO A 145 4.69 6.77 -9.98
C PRO A 145 4.10 5.40 -9.62
N VAL A 146 4.92 4.51 -9.04
CA VAL A 146 4.47 3.16 -8.61
C VAL A 146 3.46 3.25 -7.46
N ASP A 147 3.65 4.17 -6.52
CA ASP A 147 2.75 4.33 -5.37
C ASP A 147 1.43 4.98 -5.78
N ARG A 148 1.49 5.98 -6.67
CA ARG A 148 0.29 6.56 -7.29
C ARG A 148 -0.49 5.52 -8.09
N LYS A 149 0.22 4.68 -8.84
CA LYS A 149 -0.38 3.56 -9.57
C LYS A 149 -1.08 2.59 -8.60
N ALA A 150 -0.43 2.20 -7.52
CA ALA A 150 -1.03 1.37 -6.47
C ALA A 150 -2.30 2.01 -5.88
N ALA A 151 -2.27 3.31 -5.60
CA ALA A 151 -3.42 4.04 -5.06
C ALA A 151 -4.61 4.09 -6.03
N LEU A 152 -4.35 4.34 -7.32
CA LEU A 152 -5.39 4.32 -8.36
C LEU A 152 -6.01 2.94 -8.53
N ILE A 153 -5.19 1.89 -8.58
CA ILE A 153 -5.67 0.50 -8.65
C ILE A 153 -6.50 0.16 -7.41
N SER A 154 -5.97 0.48 -6.23
CA SER A 154 -6.65 0.26 -4.96
C SER A 154 -8.02 0.93 -4.91
N PHE A 155 -8.12 2.23 -5.18
CA PHE A 155 -9.41 2.92 -5.13
C PHE A 155 -10.38 2.40 -6.19
N THR A 156 -9.90 2.11 -7.40
CA THR A 156 -10.73 1.54 -8.46
C THR A 156 -11.33 0.19 -8.04
N LYS A 157 -10.49 -0.70 -7.51
CA LYS A 157 -10.92 -2.01 -6.99
C LYS A 157 -11.85 -1.87 -5.77
N THR A 158 -11.59 -0.92 -4.87
CA THR A 158 -12.50 -0.61 -3.75
C THR A 158 -13.87 -0.17 -4.25
N LEU A 159 -13.95 0.77 -5.19
CA LEU A 159 -15.22 1.26 -5.73
C LEU A 159 -16.00 0.17 -6.46
N ALA A 160 -15.29 -0.73 -7.14
CA ALA A 160 -15.87 -1.79 -7.92
C ALA A 160 -16.36 -2.98 -7.08
N ASN A 161 -15.50 -3.47 -6.20
CA ASN A 161 -15.61 -4.82 -5.62
C ASN A 161 -15.91 -4.82 -4.12
N SER A 162 -15.71 -3.73 -3.39
CA SER A 162 -15.91 -3.70 -1.93
C SER A 162 -17.39 -3.74 -1.55
N GLU A 163 -17.79 -4.79 -0.84
CA GLU A 163 -19.14 -4.91 -0.28
C GLU A 163 -19.31 -4.01 0.95
N MET A 164 -18.23 -3.77 1.70
CA MET A 164 -18.26 -2.86 2.83
C MET A 164 -18.53 -1.42 2.39
N PHE A 165 -17.90 -0.95 1.30
CA PHE A 165 -18.18 0.37 0.73
C PHE A 165 -19.50 0.44 -0.03
N ALA A 166 -19.96 -0.68 -0.61
CA ALA A 166 -21.28 -0.74 -1.23
C ALA A 166 -22.41 -0.55 -0.20
N ASN A 167 -22.31 -1.23 0.94
CA ASN A 167 -23.42 -1.39 1.88
C ASN A 167 -23.28 -0.57 3.17
N ARG A 168 -22.10 -0.58 3.82
CA ARG A 168 -21.87 0.06 5.13
C ARG A 168 -21.31 1.48 5.00
N TYR A 169 -20.28 1.68 4.17
CA TYR A 169 -19.57 2.96 4.05
C TYR A 169 -20.02 3.76 2.82
N LYS A 170 -21.33 4.02 2.67
CA LYS A 170 -21.88 4.72 1.50
C LYS A 170 -21.23 6.09 1.23
N LYS A 171 -21.03 6.90 2.27
CA LYS A 171 -20.31 8.19 2.17
C LYS A 171 -18.83 7.99 1.85
N GLY A 172 -18.23 6.94 2.42
CA GLY A 172 -16.86 6.54 2.11
C GLY A 172 -16.68 6.25 0.62
N TRP A 173 -17.66 5.62 -0.04
CA TRP A 173 -17.60 5.34 -1.47
C TRP A 173 -17.50 6.63 -2.29
N ALA A 174 -18.30 7.65 -1.96
CA ALA A 174 -18.21 8.96 -2.61
C ALA A 174 -16.83 9.61 -2.42
N PHE A 175 -16.33 9.66 -1.18
CA PHE A 175 -15.00 10.22 -0.89
C PHE A 175 -13.86 9.45 -1.58
N THR A 176 -14.01 8.13 -1.72
CA THR A 176 -13.05 7.28 -2.46
C THR A 176 -13.05 7.65 -3.94
N CYS A 177 -14.22 7.86 -4.54
CA CYS A 177 -14.35 8.25 -5.94
C CYS A 177 -13.76 9.64 -6.19
N GLU A 178 -14.02 10.60 -5.30
CA GLU A 178 -13.40 11.92 -5.37
C GLU A 178 -11.87 11.84 -5.22
N GLY A 179 -11.38 11.01 -4.30
CA GLY A 179 -9.95 10.73 -4.15
C GLY A 179 -9.31 10.14 -5.41
N LEU A 180 -9.99 9.19 -6.04
CA LEU A 180 -9.58 8.60 -7.32
C LEU A 180 -9.50 9.67 -8.42
N LEU A 181 -10.57 10.44 -8.62
CA LEU A 181 -10.63 11.48 -9.65
C LEU A 181 -9.54 12.54 -9.44
N ASN A 182 -9.28 12.91 -8.19
CA ASN A 182 -8.22 13.83 -7.85
C ASN A 182 -6.83 13.28 -8.23
N LEU A 183 -6.56 12.01 -7.91
CA LEU A 183 -5.28 11.37 -8.23
C LEU A 183 -5.02 11.23 -9.74
N VAL A 184 -6.06 10.94 -10.53
CA VAL A 184 -5.94 10.85 -11.99
C VAL A 184 -5.75 12.23 -12.62
N SER A 185 -6.44 13.25 -12.10
CA SER A 185 -6.43 14.60 -12.68
C SER A 185 -5.18 15.40 -12.30
N GLN A 186 -4.51 15.06 -11.20
CA GLN A 186 -3.29 15.75 -10.78
C GLN A 186 -2.09 15.34 -11.64
N PRO A 187 -1.26 16.29 -12.11
CA PRO A 187 0.00 15.95 -12.73
C PRO A 187 0.89 15.15 -11.75
N PRO A 188 1.85 14.36 -12.26
CA PRO A 188 2.86 13.74 -11.42
C PRO A 188 3.52 14.79 -10.54
N LEU A 189 3.56 14.55 -9.22
CA LEU A 189 4.29 15.42 -8.31
C LEU A 189 5.79 15.23 -8.59
N PRO A 190 6.62 16.29 -8.48
CA PRO A 190 8.06 16.12 -8.48
C PRO A 190 8.43 15.10 -7.41
N ALA A 191 9.30 14.14 -7.74
CA ALA A 191 9.77 13.18 -6.75
C ALA A 191 10.40 13.93 -5.58
N ALA A 192 9.83 13.79 -4.38
CA ALA A 192 10.39 14.40 -3.18
C ALA A 192 11.79 13.81 -2.92
N LYS A 193 12.76 14.67 -2.60
CA LYS A 193 14.16 14.28 -2.36
C LYS A 193 14.33 13.22 -1.27
N ASP A 194 13.37 13.12 -0.33
CA ASP A 194 13.41 12.17 0.79
C ASP A 194 13.08 10.71 0.43
N ASP A 195 12.66 10.46 -0.81
CA ASP A 195 12.25 9.14 -1.27
C ASP A 195 13.31 8.39 -2.10
N ILE A 196 14.37 9.10 -2.49
CA ILE A 196 15.65 8.47 -2.76
C ILE A 196 16.11 7.98 -1.40
N ILE A 197 16.31 6.66 -1.24
CA ILE A 197 17.01 6.12 -0.06
C ILE A 197 18.17 7.06 0.18
N LYS A 198 18.15 7.83 1.29
CA LYS A 198 19.27 8.70 1.64
C LYS A 198 20.51 7.85 1.46
N GLU A 199 21.32 8.18 0.45
CA GLU A 199 22.76 8.11 0.62
C GLU A 199 22.93 8.86 1.93
N ASN A 200 23.15 8.11 3.01
CA ASN A 200 23.41 8.72 4.29
C ASN A 200 24.66 9.56 4.03
N ASP A 201 24.46 10.86 3.82
CA ASP A 201 25.56 11.81 3.88
C ASP A 201 26.23 11.56 5.22
N VAL A 202 27.53 11.33 5.11
CA VAL A 202 28.42 10.74 6.10
C VAL A 202 28.75 11.78 7.16
N GLU A 203 27.74 12.39 7.78
CA GLU A 203 27.93 13.50 8.72
C GLU A 203 27.42 13.21 10.13
N ASP A 204 27.20 11.93 10.47
CA ASP A 204 27.08 11.52 11.87
C ASP A 204 28.27 10.60 12.17
N MET A 205 29.36 11.20 12.68
CA MET A 205 30.59 10.54 13.13
C MET A 205 30.34 9.62 14.34
N SER A 206 29.51 8.60 14.16
CA SER A 206 29.45 7.44 15.04
C SER A 206 30.21 6.31 14.35
N PHE A 207 31.05 5.61 15.11
CA PHE A 207 31.95 4.52 14.70
C PHE A 207 31.17 3.28 14.20
N GLY A 208 30.39 3.43 13.13
CA GLY A 208 29.59 2.40 12.49
C GLY A 208 29.86 2.40 10.99
N ALA A 209 30.15 1.22 10.44
CA ALA A 209 30.41 1.05 9.01
C ALA A 209 29.24 1.61 8.17
N GLY A 210 29.54 2.54 7.26
CA GLY A 210 28.58 3.05 6.27
C GLY A 210 28.16 1.97 5.28
N TYR A 211 26.99 2.15 4.66
CA TYR A 211 26.52 1.28 3.58
C TYR A 211 26.90 1.88 2.22
N THR A 212 27.57 1.10 1.37
CA THR A 212 27.87 1.49 -0.01
C THR A 212 27.14 0.54 -0.97
N GLN A 213 26.21 1.06 -1.77
CA GLN A 213 25.48 0.26 -2.74
C GLN A 213 26.38 -0.09 -3.94
N LEU A 214 26.44 -1.37 -4.30
CA LEU A 214 27.13 -1.82 -5.51
C LEU A 214 26.37 -1.38 -6.77
N ASN A 215 26.96 -0.47 -7.54
CA ASN A 215 26.37 0.09 -8.76
C ASN A 215 26.13 -0.97 -9.86
N THR A 216 26.98 -2.00 -9.93
CA THR A 216 26.93 -3.06 -10.95
C THR A 216 25.75 -4.02 -10.80
N VAL A 217 25.08 -4.01 -9.66
CA VAL A 217 23.97 -4.93 -9.35
C VAL A 217 22.75 -4.17 -8.82
N LYS A 218 22.48 -2.94 -9.27
CA LYS A 218 21.27 -2.22 -8.86
C LYS A 218 20.03 -2.95 -9.37
N LYS A 219 19.07 -3.24 -8.46
CA LYS A 219 17.78 -3.83 -8.84
C LYS A 219 16.87 -2.71 -9.34
N ALA A 220 16.28 -2.90 -10.52
CA ALA A 220 15.25 -1.99 -11.01
C ALA A 220 14.05 -1.97 -10.06
N PRO A 221 13.35 -0.83 -9.89
CA PRO A 221 12.07 -0.79 -9.21
C PRO A 221 11.12 -1.84 -9.81
N ASN A 222 10.51 -2.66 -8.96
CA ASN A 222 9.57 -3.70 -9.39
C ASN A 222 8.15 -3.13 -9.33
N ASP A 223 7.42 -3.18 -10.45
CA ASP A 223 6.00 -2.86 -10.50
C ASP A 223 5.19 -4.13 -10.18
N PRO A 224 4.38 -4.18 -9.11
CA PRO A 224 3.55 -5.34 -8.81
C PRO A 224 2.39 -5.54 -9.81
N TRP A 225 2.03 -4.52 -10.60
CA TRP A 225 0.92 -4.58 -11.55
C TRP A 225 1.33 -4.19 -12.98
N PRO A 226 2.30 -4.91 -13.59
CA PRO A 226 2.74 -4.59 -14.95
C PRO A 226 1.61 -4.67 -15.99
N GLN A 227 0.62 -5.54 -15.77
CA GLN A 227 -0.55 -5.76 -16.63
C GLN A 227 -1.46 -4.53 -16.78
N VAL A 228 -1.42 -3.59 -15.83
CA VAL A 228 -2.24 -2.36 -15.88
C VAL A 228 -1.70 -1.36 -16.91
N GLY A 229 -0.42 -1.47 -17.28
CA GLY A 229 0.23 -0.56 -18.22
C GLY A 229 0.41 0.87 -17.68
N PRO A 230 0.82 1.82 -18.55
CA PRO A 230 1.06 3.23 -18.19
C PRO A 230 -0.19 4.12 -18.26
N ASN A 231 -1.20 3.74 -19.06
CA ASN A 231 -2.42 4.54 -19.28
C ASN A 231 -3.46 4.26 -18.20
N LEU A 232 -3.19 4.75 -16.98
CA LEU A 232 -4.01 4.46 -15.80
C LEU A 232 -5.45 4.95 -15.94
N GLY A 233 -5.69 6.12 -16.53
CA GLY A 233 -7.05 6.65 -16.72
C GLY A 233 -7.95 5.73 -17.57
N THR A 234 -7.42 5.22 -18.69
CA THR A 234 -8.12 4.26 -19.56
C THR A 234 -8.38 2.94 -18.84
N TRP A 235 -7.39 2.43 -18.09
CA TRP A 235 -7.56 1.22 -17.30
C TRP A 235 -8.68 1.39 -16.26
N VAL A 236 -8.69 2.50 -15.50
CA VAL A 236 -9.73 2.82 -14.51
C VAL A 236 -11.12 2.82 -15.16
N GLY A 237 -11.28 3.52 -16.29
CA GLY A 237 -12.55 3.57 -17.02
C GLY A 237 -13.02 2.18 -17.48
N SER A 238 -12.13 1.41 -18.10
CA SER A 238 -12.44 0.06 -18.57
C SER A 238 -12.83 -0.89 -17.43
N TYR A 239 -12.09 -0.86 -16.32
CA TYR A 239 -12.33 -1.73 -15.17
C TYR A 239 -13.66 -1.40 -14.49
N LEU A 240 -13.97 -0.11 -14.30
CA LEU A 240 -15.25 0.30 -13.72
C LEU A 240 -16.43 -0.05 -14.62
N LYS A 241 -16.31 0.09 -15.95
CA LYS A 241 -17.35 -0.35 -16.91
C LYS A 241 -17.62 -1.85 -16.81
N GLU A 242 -16.56 -2.65 -16.81
CA GLU A 242 -16.67 -4.11 -16.72
C GLU A 242 -17.29 -4.54 -15.38
N ALA A 243 -16.82 -3.94 -14.28
CA ALA A 243 -17.37 -4.19 -12.96
C ALA A 243 -18.84 -3.74 -12.86
N ASP A 244 -19.22 -2.61 -13.47
CA ASP A 244 -20.60 -2.13 -13.44
C ASP A 244 -21.54 -3.08 -14.16
N LYS A 245 -21.10 -3.61 -15.32
CA LYS A 245 -21.82 -4.67 -16.04
C LYS A 245 -21.95 -5.94 -15.19
N LYS A 246 -20.87 -6.36 -14.53
CA LYS A 246 -20.86 -7.54 -13.66
C LYS A 246 -21.79 -7.40 -12.45
N HIS A 247 -21.91 -6.19 -11.91
CA HIS A 247 -22.76 -5.87 -10.75
C HIS A 247 -24.11 -5.27 -11.13
N GLY A 248 -24.56 -5.38 -12.38
CA GLY A 248 -25.91 -4.97 -12.81
C GLY A 248 -26.20 -3.47 -12.71
N GLY A 249 -25.21 -2.61 -12.99
CA GLY A 249 -25.38 -1.15 -12.95
C GLY A 249 -25.19 -0.51 -11.57
N ARG A 250 -24.66 -1.28 -10.59
CA ARG A 250 -24.47 -0.83 -9.21
C ARG A 250 -23.57 0.40 -9.10
N ILE A 251 -22.44 0.42 -9.79
CA ILE A 251 -21.46 1.52 -9.74
C ILE A 251 -22.08 2.78 -10.35
N SER A 252 -22.76 2.64 -11.49
CA SER A 252 -23.46 3.75 -12.14
C SER A 252 -24.57 4.31 -11.24
N SER A 253 -25.33 3.45 -10.58
CA SER A 253 -26.36 3.86 -9.61
C SER A 253 -25.75 4.62 -8.42
N PHE A 254 -24.67 4.10 -7.84
CA PHE A 254 -23.97 4.77 -6.74
C PHE A 254 -23.36 6.11 -7.17
N ALA A 255 -22.82 6.19 -8.38
CA ALA A 255 -22.34 7.45 -8.93
C ALA A 255 -23.47 8.48 -9.02
N GLN A 256 -24.67 8.08 -9.42
CA GLN A 256 -25.83 8.98 -9.49
C GLN A 256 -26.39 9.36 -8.12
N GLU A 257 -26.40 8.46 -7.15
CA GLU A 257 -26.97 8.72 -5.83
C GLU A 257 -26.01 9.50 -4.92
N ARG A 258 -24.70 9.23 -5.01
CA ARG A 258 -23.75 9.57 -3.93
C ARG A 258 -22.75 10.68 -4.28
N LEU A 259 -22.53 10.96 -5.57
CA LEU A 259 -21.52 11.94 -6.01
C LEU A 259 -22.10 13.34 -6.22
N SER A 260 -21.25 14.35 -6.04
CA SER A 260 -21.57 15.73 -6.44
C SER A 260 -21.66 15.85 -7.98
N PRO A 261 -22.33 16.88 -8.53
CA PRO A 261 -22.41 17.11 -9.97
C PRO A 261 -21.04 17.12 -10.68
N GLU A 262 -20.02 17.71 -10.05
CA GLU A 262 -18.66 17.80 -10.58
C GLU A 262 -17.98 16.42 -10.61
N ALA A 263 -18.11 15.65 -9.52
CA ALA A 263 -17.56 14.30 -9.45
C ALA A 263 -18.26 13.34 -10.42
N LYS A 264 -19.57 13.50 -10.64
CA LYS A 264 -20.30 12.75 -11.69
C LYS A 264 -19.76 13.06 -13.08
N ALA A 265 -19.56 14.33 -13.41
CA ALA A 265 -19.02 14.73 -14.71
C ALA A 265 -17.59 14.20 -14.91
N GLY A 266 -16.76 14.26 -13.86
CA GLY A 266 -15.41 13.71 -13.86
C GLY A 266 -15.42 12.19 -14.08
N LEU A 267 -16.25 11.44 -13.37
CA LEU A 267 -16.34 9.99 -13.57
C LEU A 267 -16.90 9.64 -14.96
N ALA A 268 -17.88 10.39 -15.46
CA ALA A 268 -18.47 10.18 -16.77
C ALA A 268 -17.48 10.38 -17.93
N SER A 269 -16.51 11.30 -17.81
CA SER A 269 -15.48 11.48 -18.85
C SER A 269 -14.56 10.24 -18.94
N TYR A 270 -14.20 9.64 -17.80
CA TYR A 270 -13.44 8.38 -17.79
C TYR A 270 -14.25 7.15 -18.19
N LEU A 271 -15.57 7.18 -17.97
CA LEU A 271 -16.49 6.14 -18.43
C LEU A 271 -16.95 6.32 -19.89
N SER A 272 -16.56 7.38 -20.59
CA SER A 272 -16.89 7.57 -22.02
C SER A 272 -15.69 7.44 -22.94
N GLY A 273 -14.48 7.73 -22.44
CA GLY A 273 -13.22 7.32 -23.06
C GLY A 273 -12.98 5.81 -23.02
#